data_AF-X1EF26-F1
#
_entry.id   AF-X1EF26-F1
#
_cell.length_a   1.000
_cell.length_b   1.000
_cell.length_c   1.000
_cell.angle_alpha   90.00
_cell.angle_beta   90.00
_cell.angle_gamma   90.00
#
_symmetry.space_group_name_H-M   'P 1'
#
loop_
_entity.id
_entity.type
_entity.pdbx_description
1 polymer ?
#
loop_
_entity_poly.entity_id
_entity_poly.type
_entity_poly.pdbx_seq_one_letter_code
_entity_poly.pdbx_strand_id
1 'polypeptide(L)'
;VIDHEEIEGVGWKELMPYPGTFLGPDLEERIIRTNELLKEEYKKLSDKRGMDECEANIELAKNNPFKDIDTPTWLRNLIKRWQGLTRVAVGRGIPK
;
A
#
# COMPACT_ATOMS: atom_id res chain seq x y z
N VAL A 1 2.27 7.11 -7.91
CA VAL A 1 2.32 5.63 -7.90
C VAL A 1 3.79 5.27 -7.87
N ILE A 2 4.27 4.71 -6.76
CA ILE A 2 5.65 4.24 -6.67
C ILE A 2 5.68 2.97 -7.52
N ASP A 3 6.19 3.10 -8.73
CA ASP A 3 6.38 1.95 -9.58
C ASP A 3 7.45 1.05 -8.95
N HIS A 4 7.14 -0.23 -8.79
CA HIS A 4 8.08 -1.24 -8.35
C HIS A 4 9.12 -1.58 -9.44
N GLU A 5 9.13 -0.84 -10.56
CA GLU A 5 10.13 -0.90 -11.63
C GLU A 5 11.59 -0.91 -11.13
N GLU A 6 11.90 -0.31 -9.97
CA GLU A 6 13.25 -0.35 -9.39
C GLU A 6 13.62 -1.69 -8.71
N ILE A 7 12.66 -2.60 -8.51
CA ILE A 7 12.87 -3.91 -7.90
C ILE A 7 12.98 -4.96 -9.00
N GLU A 8 14.21 -5.43 -9.23
CA GLU A 8 14.50 -6.48 -10.21
C GLU A 8 13.67 -7.74 -9.93
N GLY A 9 12.82 -8.14 -10.89
CA GLY A 9 11.99 -9.36 -10.85
C GLY A 9 10.69 -9.26 -10.04
N VAL A 10 10.18 -8.06 -9.74
CA VAL A 10 8.89 -7.87 -9.05
C VAL A 10 8.09 -6.72 -9.69
N GLY A 11 7.85 -6.79 -11.00
CA GLY A 11 6.95 -5.84 -11.66
C GLY A 11 5.50 -6.06 -11.21
N TRP A 12 4.70 -5.00 -11.06
CA TRP A 12 3.29 -5.14 -10.60
C TRP A 12 2.47 -6.12 -11.45
N LYS A 13 2.78 -6.25 -12.74
CA LYS A 13 2.17 -7.22 -13.68
C LYS A 13 2.45 -8.66 -13.30
N GLU A 14 3.62 -8.96 -12.74
CA GLU A 14 4.02 -10.29 -12.29
C GLU A 14 3.25 -10.70 -11.02
N LEU A 15 2.69 -9.73 -10.31
CA LEU A 15 1.86 -9.93 -9.12
C LEU A 15 0.36 -10.04 -9.47
N MET A 16 -0.03 -9.97 -10.74
CA MET A 16 -1.42 -10.13 -11.15
C MET A 16 -1.90 -11.59 -10.99
N PRO A 17 -3.18 -11.84 -10.64
CA PRO A 17 -4.19 -10.84 -10.31
C PRO A 17 -3.99 -10.25 -8.92
N TYR A 18 -3.85 -11.08 -7.89
CA TYR A 18 -3.56 -10.63 -6.52
C TYR A 18 -2.10 -10.97 -6.17
N PRO A 19 -1.32 -10.03 -5.59
CA PRO A 19 -1.72 -8.69 -5.12
C PRO A 19 -1.60 -7.55 -6.14
N GLY A 20 -1.12 -7.81 -7.37
CA GLY A 20 -0.79 -6.80 -8.39
C GLY A 20 -1.95 -5.89 -8.79
N THR A 21 -3.18 -6.35 -8.64
CA THR A 21 -4.42 -5.57 -8.78
C THR A 21 -4.44 -4.31 -7.89
N PHE A 22 -3.73 -4.31 -6.76
CA PHE A 22 -3.61 -3.15 -5.86
C PHE A 22 -2.39 -2.28 -6.13
N LEU A 23 -1.51 -2.69 -7.04
CA LEU A 23 -0.27 -1.99 -7.36
C LEU A 23 -0.35 -1.24 -8.69
N GLY A 24 -1.48 -1.37 -9.39
CA GLY A 24 -1.77 -0.66 -10.63
C GLY A 24 -1.96 0.84 -10.42
N PRO A 25 -1.75 1.64 -11.47
CA PRO A 25 -1.87 3.10 -11.40
C PRO A 25 -3.31 3.59 -11.21
N ASP A 26 -4.29 2.70 -11.41
CA ASP A 26 -5.73 2.95 -11.33
C ASP A 26 -6.32 2.66 -9.93
N LEU A 27 -5.48 2.33 -8.93
CA LEU A 27 -5.95 1.97 -7.59
C LEU A 27 -6.87 3.02 -6.97
N GLU A 28 -6.47 4.30 -7.01
CA GLU A 28 -7.25 5.41 -6.44
C GLU A 28 -8.63 5.50 -7.08
N GLU A 29 -8.68 5.51 -8.42
CA GLU A 29 -9.93 5.56 -9.17
C GLU A 29 -10.84 4.37 -8.83
N ARG A 30 -10.26 3.17 -8.70
CA ARG A 30 -11.01 1.97 -8.35
C ARG A 30 -11.60 2.04 -6.95
N ILE A 31 -10.83 2.49 -5.96
CA ILE A 31 -11.35 2.69 -4.60
C ILE A 31 -12.52 3.68 -4.61
N ILE A 32 -12.36 4.81 -5.31
CA ILE A 32 -13.40 5.85 -5.39
C ILE A 32 -14.67 5.30 -6.05
N ARG A 33 -14.57 4.77 -7.27
CA ARG A 33 -15.74 4.26 -8.02
C ARG A 33 -16.44 3.13 -7.28
N THR A 34 -15.70 2.20 -6.67
CA THR A 34 -16.31 1.10 -5.91
C THR A 34 -17.04 1.62 -4.67
N ASN A 35 -16.50 2.59 -3.94
CA ASN A 35 -17.19 3.16 -2.77
C ASN A 35 -18.40 4.02 -3.17
N GLU A 36 -18.36 4.72 -4.30
CA GLU A 36 -19.53 5.42 -4.83
C GLU A 36 -20.69 4.46 -5.14
N LEU A 37 -20.39 3.32 -5.79
CA LEU A 37 -21.38 2.28 -6.06
C LEU A 37 -21.93 1.65 -4.77
N LEU A 38 -21.06 1.28 -3.83
CA LEU A 38 -21.46 0.68 -2.56
C LEU A 38 -22.31 1.63 -1.71
N LYS A 39 -21.98 2.93 -1.72
CA LYS A 39 -22.74 3.95 -1.00
C LYS A 39 -24.20 4.01 -1.47
N GLU A 40 -24.46 3.89 -2.78
CA GLU A 40 -25.83 3.84 -3.29
C GLU A 40 -26.57 2.56 -2.86
N GLU A 41 -25.88 1.43 -2.74
CA GLU A 41 -26.48 0.20 -2.17
C GLU A 41 -26.79 0.37 -0.67
N TYR A 42 -25.86 0.92 0.12
CA TYR A 42 -26.10 1.19 1.53
C TYR A 42 -27.23 2.21 1.76
N LYS A 43 -27.35 3.20 0.88
CA LYS A 43 -28.46 4.16 0.90
C LYS A 43 -29.81 3.49 0.70
N LYS A 44 -29.94 2.53 -0.22
CA LYS A 44 -31.17 1.74 -0.41
C LYS A 44 -31.53 0.93 0.85
N LEU A 45 -30.53 0.48 1.58
CA LEU A 45 -30.68 -0.28 2.82
C LEU A 45 -30.85 0.61 4.07
N SER A 46 -30.82 1.94 3.93
CA SER A 46 -30.76 2.89 5.06
C SER A 46 -29.60 2.62 6.04
N ASP A 47 -28.52 2.01 5.55
CA ASP A 47 -27.31 1.73 6.33
C ASP A 47 -26.42 2.97 6.38
N LYS A 48 -26.66 3.80 7.40
CA LYS A 48 -25.89 5.02 7.63
C LYS A 48 -24.40 4.73 7.82
N ARG A 49 -24.05 3.67 8.58
CA ARG A 49 -22.65 3.36 8.87
C ARG A 49 -21.92 2.96 7.59
N GLY A 50 -22.54 2.12 6.75
CA GLY A 50 -21.97 1.75 5.46
C GLY A 50 -21.70 2.97 4.56
N MET A 51 -22.62 3.93 4.53
CA MET A 51 -22.41 5.18 3.78
C MET A 51 -21.27 6.03 4.35
N ASP A 52 -21.19 6.18 5.68
CA ASP A 52 -20.15 6.97 6.36
C ASP A 52 -18.74 6.37 6.11
N GLU A 53 -18.60 5.05 6.15
CA GLU A 53 -17.34 4.35 5.84
C GLU A 53 -16.94 4.52 4.36
N CYS A 54 -17.91 4.50 3.43
CA CYS A 54 -17.63 4.78 2.02
C CYS A 54 -17.10 6.21 1.81
N GLU A 55 -17.67 7.20 2.51
CA GLU A 55 -17.16 8.58 2.46
C GLU A 55 -15.74 8.67 3.02
N ALA A 56 -15.46 8.02 4.15
CA ALA A 56 -14.13 7.98 4.75
C ALA A 56 -13.09 7.35 3.81
N ASN A 57 -13.44 6.26 3.13
CA ASN A 57 -12.55 5.61 2.15
C ASN A 57 -12.27 6.50 0.93
N ILE A 58 -13.30 7.17 0.40
CA ILE A 58 -13.14 8.11 -0.72
C ILE A 58 -12.23 9.27 -0.33
N GLU A 59 -12.43 9.81 0.88
CA GLU A 59 -11.61 10.89 1.41
C GLU A 59 -10.16 10.46 1.60
N LEU A 60 -9.93 9.27 2.16
CA LEU A 60 -8.60 8.70 2.33
C LEU A 60 -7.91 8.45 0.98
N ALA A 61 -8.64 8.04 -0.05
CA ALA A 61 -8.09 7.84 -1.39
C ALA A 61 -7.65 9.18 -2.02
N LYS A 62 -8.51 10.21 -1.96
CA LYS A 62 -8.22 11.56 -2.51
C LYS A 62 -7.11 12.28 -1.76
N ASN A 63 -7.13 12.19 -0.43
CA ASN A 63 -6.22 12.88 0.48
C ASN A 63 -5.27 11.89 1.15
N ASN A 64 -4.74 10.93 0.38
CA ASN A 64 -3.88 9.88 0.89
C ASN A 64 -2.67 10.47 1.64
N PRO A 65 -2.62 10.37 2.99
CA PRO A 65 -1.55 10.96 3.79
C PRO A 65 -0.22 10.21 3.62
N PHE A 66 -0.26 9.04 2.98
CA PHE A 66 0.90 8.17 2.77
C PHE A 66 1.48 8.28 1.35
N LYS A 67 0.89 9.11 0.46
CA LYS A 67 1.28 9.19 -0.96
C LYS A 67 2.75 9.60 -1.16
N ASP A 68 3.28 10.40 -0.23
CA ASP A 68 4.63 10.95 -0.29
C ASP A 68 5.65 10.11 0.49
N ILE A 69 5.23 8.99 1.07
CA ILE A 69 6.15 8.08 1.78
C ILE A 69 6.91 7.25 0.75
N ASP A 70 8.19 7.57 0.57
CA ASP A 70 9.15 6.73 -0.15
C ASP A 70 9.50 5.48 0.67
N THR A 71 8.55 4.54 0.68
CA THR A 71 8.64 3.27 1.38
C THR A 71 9.83 2.42 0.92
N PRO A 72 10.15 2.33 -0.40
CA PRO A 72 11.35 1.64 -0.85
C PRO A 72 12.64 2.21 -0.25
N THR A 73 12.81 3.52 -0.27
CA THR A 73 14.01 4.15 0.31
C THR A 73 14.06 3.97 1.82
N TRP A 74 12.94 4.13 2.51
CA TRP A 74 12.85 3.85 3.95
C TRP A 74 13.28 2.41 4.27
N LEU A 75 12.77 1.41 3.53
CA LEU A 75 13.09 0.00 3.74
C LEU A 75 14.56 -0.31 3.42
N ARG A 76 15.09 0.22 2.30
CA ARG A 76 16.52 0.09 1.95
C ARG A 76 17.41 0.64 3.05
N ASN A 77 17.07 1.80 3.62
CA ASN A 77 17.82 2.39 4.72
C ASN A 77 17.74 1.56 6.01
N LEU A 78 16.56 1.01 6.32
CA LEU A 78 16.37 0.12 7.46
C LEU A 78 17.25 -1.14 7.33
N ILE A 79 17.24 -1.79 6.16
CA ILE A 79 18.06 -2.97 5.87
C ILE A 79 19.55 -2.64 6.02
N LYS A 80 20.03 -1.53 5.44
CA LYS A 80 21.44 -1.11 5.56
C LYS A 80 21.85 -0.90 7.03
N ARG A 81 21.00 -0.25 7.83
CA ARG A 81 21.25 -0.05 9.26
C ARG A 81 21.31 -1.38 10.01
N TRP A 82 20.37 -2.29 9.71
CA TRP A 82 20.35 -3.63 10.31
C TRP A 82 21.62 -4.40 9.98
N GLN A 83 22.05 -4.43 8.72
CA GLN A 83 23.30 -5.05 8.28
C GLN A 83 24.53 -4.44 8.98
N GLY A 84 24.53 -3.13 9.20
CA GLY A 84 25.59 -2.45 9.97
C GLY A 84 25.64 -2.94 11.43
N LEU A 85 24.48 -3.02 12.10
CA LEU A 85 24.38 -3.50 13.48
C LEU A 85 24.80 -4.96 13.61
N THR A 86 24.28 -5.83 12.75
CA THR A 86 24.58 -7.26 12.81
C THR A 86 26.04 -7.55 12.47
N ARG A 87 26.66 -6.81 11.54
CA ARG A 87 28.09 -6.94 11.23
C ARG A 87 28.99 -6.68 12.45
N VAL A 88 28.62 -5.75 13.34
CA VAL A 88 29.35 -5.48 14.59
C VAL A 88 29.08 -6.55 15.67
N ALA A 89 27.98 -7.29 15.54
CA ALA A 89 27.63 -8.40 16.41
C ALA A 89 28.20 -9.75 15.93
N VAL A 90 28.69 -9.86 14.69
CA VAL A 90 29.43 -11.04 14.19
C VAL A 90 30.65 -11.26 15.08
N GLY A 91 30.70 -12.41 15.77
CA GLY A 91 31.73 -12.73 16.76
C GLY A 91 31.29 -12.59 18.23
N ARG A 92 30.10 -12.04 18.51
CA ARG A 92 29.47 -12.01 19.85
C ARG A 92 28.36 -13.05 20.03
N GLY A 93 28.31 -14.08 19.18
CA GLY A 93 27.37 -15.21 19.29
C GLY A 93 26.09 -15.11 18.45
N ILE A 94 25.92 -14.07 17.64
CA ILE A 94 24.85 -14.02 16.63
C ILE A 94 25.34 -14.73 15.36
N PRO A 95 24.70 -15.83 14.91
CA PRO A 95 25.07 -16.53 13.67
C PRO A 95 24.91 -15.63 12.44
N LYS A 96 25.65 -15.96 11.37
CA LYS A 96 25.54 -15.29 10.07
C LYS A 96 24.16 -15.48 9.45
#